data_AF-A0A3S0RI76-F1
#
_entry.id   AF-A0A3S0RI76-F1
#
_cell.length_a   1.000
_cell.length_b   1.000
_cell.length_c   1.000
_cell.angle_alpha   90.00
_cell.angle_beta   90.00
_cell.angle_gamma   90.00
#
_symmetry.space_group_name_H-M   'P 1'
#
loop_
_entity.id
_entity.type
_entity.pdbx_description
1 polymer ?
#
loop_
_entity_poly.entity_id
_entity_poly.type
_entity_poly.pdbx_seq_one_letter_code
_entity_poly.pdbx_strand_id
1 'polypeptide(L)'
;MRYATPPDRRRGAWWLLKQLSVTIACIGLTAYFSYHIRYGRHGIDARNSLQERSALLDFEIKGLETVRTKLRHDVALLSPEIPNADIVEETARDVLGYVRADDKIIVAR
;
A
#
# COMPACT_ATOMS: atom_id res chain seq x y z
N MET A 1 -6.17 -61.61 63.22
CA MET A 1 -5.41 -60.35 63.11
C MET A 1 -5.01 -60.16 61.65
N ARG A 2 -5.54 -59.14 60.96
CA ARG A 2 -5.19 -58.82 59.56
C ARG A 2 -4.44 -57.47 59.56
N TYR A 3 -3.19 -57.47 59.10
CA TYR A 3 -2.42 -56.25 58.90
C TYR A 3 -2.91 -55.56 57.62
N ALA A 4 -3.38 -54.32 57.74
CA ALA A 4 -3.62 -53.46 56.59
C ALA A 4 -2.26 -53.02 56.02
N THR A 5 -1.96 -53.41 54.78
CA THR A 5 -0.78 -52.92 54.07
C THR A 5 -0.94 -51.43 53.78
N PRO A 6 0.06 -50.58 54.11
CA PRO A 6 -0.05 -49.14 53.86
C PRO A 6 -0.15 -48.86 52.35
N PRO A 7 -0.93 -47.85 51.93
CA PRO A 7 -1.06 -47.51 50.53
C PRO A 7 0.30 -47.07 49.98
N ASP A 8 0.66 -47.64 48.84
CA ASP A 8 1.90 -47.33 48.13
C ASP A 8 1.88 -45.88 47.60
N ARG A 9 2.41 -44.98 48.44
CA ARG A 9 2.56 -43.55 48.15
C ARG A 9 3.50 -43.29 46.97
N ARG A 10 4.34 -44.25 46.57
CA ARG A 10 5.28 -44.09 45.45
C ARG A 10 4.54 -44.08 44.11
N ARG A 11 3.51 -44.92 43.93
CA ARG A 11 2.71 -44.91 42.69
C ARG A 11 2.01 -43.57 42.43
N GLY A 12 1.44 -42.93 43.47
CA GLY A 12 0.80 -41.62 43.35
C GLY A 12 1.77 -40.49 42.99
N ALA A 13 2.96 -40.48 43.62
CA ALA A 13 4.00 -39.51 43.31
C ALA A 13 4.47 -39.60 41.84
N TRP A 14 4.60 -40.80 41.27
CA TRP A 14 4.97 -40.97 39.87
C TRP A 14 3.92 -40.45 38.89
N TRP A 15 2.62 -40.56 39.22
CA TRP A 15 1.54 -39.98 38.43
C TRP A 15 1.55 -38.45 38.50
N LEU A 16 1.77 -37.87 39.68
CA LEU A 16 1.87 -36.42 39.85
C LEU A 16 3.09 -35.84 39.12
N LEU A 17 4.24 -36.52 39.20
CA LEU A 17 5.45 -36.12 38.47
C LEU A 17 5.24 -36.18 36.95
N LYS A 18 4.58 -37.23 36.46
CA LYS A 18 4.20 -37.31 35.04
C LYS A 18 3.28 -36.15 34.63
N GLN A 19 2.25 -35.85 35.42
CA GLN A 19 1.31 -34.77 35.12
C GLN A 19 1.99 -33.39 35.14
N LEU A 20 2.84 -33.12 36.13
CA LEU A 20 3.64 -31.90 36.21
C LEU A 20 4.59 -31.74 35.01
N SER A 21 5.23 -32.84 34.58
CA SER A 21 6.13 -32.81 33.43
C SER A 21 5.39 -32.44 32.13
N VAL A 22 4.17 -32.95 31.93
CA VAL A 22 3.33 -32.63 30.77
C VAL A 22 2.90 -31.17 30.80
N THR A 23 2.46 -30.65 31.96
CA THR A 23 2.06 -29.25 32.09
C THR A 23 3.23 -28.31 31.83
N ILE A 24 4.41 -28.59 32.38
CA ILE A 24 5.62 -27.79 32.15
C ILE A 24 6.02 -27.82 30.67
N ALA A 25 5.94 -29.00 30.03
CA ALA A 25 6.21 -29.13 28.60
C ALA A 25 5.23 -28.32 27.74
N CYS A 26 3.93 -28.36 28.05
CA CYS A 26 2.92 -27.55 27.34
C CYS A 26 3.16 -26.05 27.50
N ILE A 27 3.48 -25.58 28.71
CA ILE A 27 3.78 -24.17 28.95
C ILE A 27 5.05 -23.76 28.20
N GLY A 28 6.11 -24.57 28.25
CA GLY A 28 7.36 -24.32 27.54
C GLY A 28 7.17 -24.25 26.02
N LEU A 29 6.39 -25.18 25.47
CA LEU A 29 6.07 -25.20 24.03
C LEU A 29 5.26 -23.96 23.62
N THR A 30 4.28 -23.57 24.43
CA THR A 30 3.44 -22.37 24.19
C THR A 30 4.29 -21.09 24.25
N ALA A 31 5.19 -20.99 25.23
CA ALA A 31 6.12 -19.86 25.34
C ALA A 31 7.09 -19.82 24.16
N TYR A 32 7.63 -20.98 23.73
CA TYR A 32 8.51 -21.10 22.58
C TYR A 32 7.82 -20.64 21.29
N PHE A 33 6.61 -21.12 21.02
CA PHE A 33 5.83 -20.67 19.87
C PHE A 33 5.45 -19.19 19.98
N SER A 34 5.06 -18.70 21.16
CA SER A 34 4.73 -17.28 21.38
C SER A 34 5.93 -16.36 21.21
N TYR A 35 7.13 -16.83 21.57
CA TYR A 35 8.40 -16.14 21.33
C TYR A 35 8.72 -16.14 19.82
N HIS A 36 8.60 -17.30 19.17
CA HIS A 36 8.84 -17.43 17.74
C HIS A 36 7.80 -16.76 16.85
N ILE A 37 6.59 -16.50 17.32
CA ILE A 37 5.60 -15.67 16.61
C ILE A 37 6.02 -14.20 16.63
N ARG A 38 6.69 -13.75 17.71
CA ARG A 38 7.17 -12.37 17.87
C ARG A 38 8.52 -12.11 17.19
N TYR A 39 9.42 -13.09 17.17
CA TYR A 39 10.73 -13.00 16.52
C TYR A 39 10.80 -13.70 15.15
N GLY A 40 9.74 -14.41 14.76
CA GLY A 40 9.61 -15.02 13.45
C GLY A 40 9.33 -13.96 12.40
N ARG A 41 10.15 -13.95 11.35
CA ARG A 41 10.16 -13.04 10.19
C ARG A 41 8.82 -12.88 9.44
N HIS A 42 7.72 -13.47 9.92
CA HIS A 42 6.43 -13.58 9.23
C HIS A 42 5.17 -13.31 10.09
N GLY A 43 5.28 -13.08 11.41
CA GLY A 43 4.09 -12.99 12.28
C GLY A 43 3.34 -11.65 12.25
N ILE A 44 4.08 -10.53 12.30
CA ILE A 44 3.51 -9.16 12.42
C ILE A 44 4.32 -8.16 11.59
N ASP A 45 5.65 -8.26 11.56
CA ASP A 45 6.52 -7.28 10.88
C ASP A 45 6.53 -7.37 9.35
N ALA A 46 6.28 -8.56 8.78
CA ALA A 46 6.15 -8.71 7.33
C ALA A 46 4.88 -8.03 6.80
N ARG A 47 3.81 -7.97 7.61
CA ARG A 47 2.61 -7.21 7.28
C ARG A 47 2.83 -5.71 7.45
N ASN A 48 3.49 -5.29 8.53
CA ASN A 48 3.78 -3.88 8.77
C ASN A 48 4.66 -3.28 7.65
N SER A 49 5.74 -3.96 7.25
CA SER A 49 6.61 -3.47 6.17
C SER A 49 5.95 -3.46 4.78
N LEU A 50 5.05 -4.40 4.50
CA LEU A 50 4.25 -4.39 3.26
C LEU A 50 3.15 -3.32 3.31
N GLN A 51 2.51 -3.09 4.46
CA GLN A 51 1.51 -2.05 4.65
C GLN A 51 2.13 -0.65 4.52
N GLU A 52 3.29 -0.43 5.11
CA GLU A 52 4.00 0.85 5.06
C GLU A 52 4.46 1.17 3.63
N ARG A 53 4.98 0.18 2.89
CA ARG A 53 5.31 0.34 1.46
C ARG A 53 4.07 0.58 0.61
N SER A 54 2.97 -0.10 0.87
CA SER A 54 1.72 0.12 0.12
C SER A 54 1.16 1.53 0.34
N ALA A 55 1.26 2.08 1.55
CA ALA A 55 0.81 3.44 1.85
C ALA A 55 1.64 4.51 1.13
N LEU A 56 2.96 4.31 1.02
CA LEU A 56 3.84 5.21 0.26
C LEU A 56 3.55 5.15 -1.24
N LEU A 57 3.38 3.95 -1.80
CA LEU A 57 3.01 3.75 -3.21
C LEU A 57 1.65 4.36 -3.54
N ASP A 58 0.64 4.21 -2.68
CA ASP A 58 -0.68 4.82 -2.86
C ASP A 58 -0.61 6.35 -2.81
N PHE A 59 0.24 6.91 -1.95
CA PHE A 59 0.46 8.35 -1.90
C PHE A 59 1.12 8.87 -3.18
N GLU A 60 2.12 8.15 -3.69
CA GLU A 60 2.80 8.49 -4.93
C GLU A 60 1.87 8.39 -6.15
N ILE A 61 1.04 7.35 -6.22
CA ILE A 61 0.01 7.19 -7.26
C ILE A 61 -0.98 8.35 -7.21
N LYS A 62 -1.51 8.70 -6.04
CA LYS A 62 -2.44 9.84 -5.91
C LYS A 62 -1.80 11.16 -6.31
N GLY A 63 -0.53 11.36 -5.96
CA GLY A 63 0.25 12.52 -6.38
C GLY A 63 0.38 12.60 -7.90
N LEU A 64 0.80 11.50 -8.54
CA LEU A 64 0.97 11.41 -9.98
C LEU A 64 -0.35 11.52 -10.75
N GLU A 65 -1.45 10.95 -10.24
CA GLU A 65 -2.78 11.09 -10.83
C GLU A 65 -3.28 12.53 -10.79
N THR A 66 -3.01 13.25 -9.71
CA THR A 66 -3.35 14.68 -9.58
C THR A 66 -2.59 15.50 -10.62
N VAL A 67 -1.28 15.26 -10.76
CA VAL A 67 -0.44 15.95 -11.76
C VAL A 67 -0.89 15.60 -13.17
N ARG A 68 -1.16 14.31 -13.45
CA ARG A 68 -1.65 13.85 -14.75
C ARG A 68 -2.99 14.47 -15.11
N THR A 69 -3.89 14.64 -14.14
CA THR A 69 -5.21 15.23 -14.38
C THR A 69 -5.09 16.71 -14.73
N LYS A 70 -4.23 17.45 -14.02
CA LYS A 70 -3.91 18.85 -14.36
C LYS A 70 -3.26 18.95 -15.73
N LEU A 71 -2.22 18.14 -15.99
CA LEU A 71 -1.53 18.17 -17.27
C LEU A 71 -2.45 17.77 -18.42
N ARG A 72 -3.37 16.82 -18.22
CA ARG A 72 -4.38 16.48 -19.23
C ARG A 72 -5.36 17.61 -19.49
N HIS A 73 -5.74 18.36 -18.46
CA HIS A 73 -6.58 19.53 -18.61
C HIS A 73 -5.84 20.63 -19.38
N ASP A 74 -4.59 20.91 -19.02
CA ASP A 74 -3.74 21.90 -19.69
C ASP A 74 -3.44 21.50 -21.14
N VAL A 75 -3.15 20.22 -21.38
CA VAL A 75 -3.01 19.66 -22.72
C VAL A 75 -4.33 19.73 -23.47
N ALA A 76 -5.49 19.46 -22.85
CA ALA A 76 -6.78 19.60 -23.54
C ALA A 76 -7.08 21.06 -23.93
N LEU A 77 -6.66 22.02 -23.12
CA LEU A 77 -6.73 23.46 -23.46
C LEU A 77 -5.79 23.82 -24.61
N LEU A 78 -4.68 23.11 -24.76
CA LEU A 78 -3.69 23.28 -25.83
C LEU A 78 -3.88 22.31 -27.01
N SER A 79 -4.78 21.32 -26.90
CA SER A 79 -4.87 20.21 -27.83
C SER A 79 -5.68 20.65 -29.06
N PRO A 80 -5.13 20.47 -30.27
CA PRO A 80 -5.68 20.98 -31.52
C PRO A 80 -6.85 20.15 -32.06
N GLU A 81 -7.59 19.43 -31.22
CA GLU A 81 -8.71 18.62 -31.70
C GLU A 81 -9.90 19.50 -32.10
N ILE A 82 -9.98 20.72 -31.54
CA ILE A 82 -10.64 21.89 -32.13
C ILE A 82 -9.80 23.13 -31.77
N PRO A 83 -8.84 23.56 -32.59
CA PRO A 83 -8.13 24.81 -32.37
C PRO A 83 -9.16 25.95 -32.43
N ASN A 84 -9.10 26.88 -31.48
CA ASN A 84 -9.95 28.07 -31.55
C ASN A 84 -9.68 28.78 -32.89
N ALA A 85 -10.73 28.95 -33.70
CA ALA A 85 -10.64 29.54 -35.04
C ALA A 85 -9.95 30.91 -35.01
N ASP A 86 -10.16 31.69 -33.95
CA ASP A 86 -9.56 33.02 -33.80
C ASP A 86 -8.04 32.95 -33.62
N ILE A 87 -7.53 31.99 -32.84
CA ILE A 87 -6.08 31.82 -32.63
C ILE A 87 -5.39 31.27 -33.88
N VAL A 88 -6.07 30.39 -34.62
CA VAL A 88 -5.59 29.90 -35.92
C VAL A 88 -5.51 31.06 -36.91
N GLU A 89 -6.53 31.91 -36.93
CA GLU A 89 -6.57 33.07 -37.83
C GLU A 89 -5.52 34.13 -37.46
N GLU A 90 -5.27 34.37 -36.17
CA GLU A 90 -4.17 35.22 -35.71
C GLU A 90 -2.80 34.66 -36.10
N THR A 91 -2.57 33.36 -35.84
CA THR A 91 -1.31 32.69 -36.18
C THR A 91 -1.08 32.65 -37.69
N ALA A 92 -2.13 32.42 -38.49
CA ALA A 92 -2.04 32.43 -39.95
C ALA A 92 -1.75 33.84 -40.47
N ARG A 93 -2.32 34.89 -39.87
CA ARG A 93 -2.06 36.28 -40.25
C ARG A 93 -0.63 36.70 -39.86
N ASP A 94 -0.13 36.28 -38.70
CA ASP A 94 1.22 36.62 -38.20
C ASP A 94 2.33 35.85 -38.91
N VAL A 95 2.21 34.52 -39.02
CA VAL A 95 3.27 33.65 -39.55
C VAL A 95 3.24 33.55 -41.08
N LEU A 96 2.04 33.48 -41.67
CA LEU A 96 1.86 33.24 -43.10
C LEU A 96 1.46 34.50 -43.88
N GLY A 97 1.19 35.62 -43.19
CA GLY A 97 0.61 36.81 -43.81
C GLY A 97 -0.77 36.53 -44.41
N TYR A 98 -1.48 35.50 -43.91
CA TYR A 98 -2.76 35.08 -44.46
C TYR A 98 -3.84 36.11 -44.16
N VAL A 99 -4.51 36.58 -45.22
CA VAL A 99 -5.61 37.56 -45.16
C VAL A 99 -6.75 36.98 -45.98
N ARG A 100 -7.98 36.99 -45.44
CA ARG A 100 -9.15 36.47 -46.15
C ARG A 100 -9.54 37.42 -47.28
N ALA A 101 -10.19 36.89 -48.33
CA ALA A 101 -10.54 37.67 -49.52
C ALA A 101 -11.51 38.84 -49.24
N ASP A 102 -12.22 38.79 -48.11
CA ASP A 102 -13.18 39.78 -47.61
C ASP A 102 -12.59 40.77 -46.58
N ASP A 103 -11.34 40.59 -46.17
CA ASP A 103 -10.67 41.48 -45.21
C ASP A 103 -10.23 42.80 -45.87
N LYS A 104 -10.50 43.92 -45.19
CA LYS A 104 -10.06 45.25 -45.63
C LYS A 104 -8.66 45.56 -45.10
N ILE A 105 -7.69 45.67 -46.00
CA ILE A 105 -6.32 46.08 -45.67
C ILE A 105 -6.26 47.60 -45.56
N ILE A 106 -6.02 48.13 -44.36
CA ILE A 106 -5.77 49.56 -44.14
C ILE A 106 -4.26 49.76 -44.05
N VAL A 107 -3.66 50.33 -45.08
CA VAL A 107 -2.25 50.74 -45.06
C VAL A 107 -2.21 52.17 -44.52
N ALA A 108 -1.75 52.34 -43.29
CA ALA A 108 -1.45 53.66 -42.76
C ALA A 108 -0.21 54.23 -43.49
N ARG A 109 -0.36 55.42 -44.07
CA ARG A 109 0.72 56.17 -44.74
C ARG A 109 1.68 56.77 -43.73
#